data_AF-A0AAV9WJ07-F1
#
_entry.id   AF-A0AAV9WJ07-F1
#
_cell.length_a   1.000
_cell.length_b   1.000
_cell.length_c   1.000
_cell.angle_alpha   90.00
_cell.angle_beta   90.00
_cell.angle_gamma   90.00
#
_symmetry.space_group_name_H-M   'P 1'
#
loop_
_entity.id
_entity.type
_entity.pdbx_description
1 polymer ?
#
loop_
_entity_poly.entity_id
_entity_poly.type
_entity_poly.pdbx_seq_one_letter_code
_entity_poly.pdbx_strand_id
1 'polypeptide(L)'
;MKIFILKFLFLILPSILILAPEVLGLPTNLNVNANPNPALEARNALEKRDPFNCLGSGECNHVEQEACRRAAAMFNDNTMYYKETRFASSNTNTGWGKCLAMWTCSNKADYAAGMSGWNIKWGLERIYMVGGCKNCGSYYFYASCRVTFNYCITKCA
;
A
#
# COMPACT_ATOMS: atom_id res chain seq x y z
N MET A 1 -4.79 -8.13 62.15
CA MET A 1 -3.37 -8.39 62.51
C MET A 1 -2.69 -8.94 61.25
N LYS A 2 -1.77 -8.33 60.52
CA LYS A 2 -0.86 -7.18 60.70
C LYS A 2 -0.89 -6.27 59.46
N ILE A 3 -0.66 -4.98 59.71
CA ILE A 3 -0.41 -3.88 58.77
C ILE A 3 1.10 -3.72 58.63
N PHE A 4 1.62 -3.46 57.42
CA PHE A 4 2.93 -2.83 57.10
C PHE A 4 2.85 -2.39 55.62
N ILE A 5 2.64 -1.13 55.21
CA ILE A 5 3.40 0.14 55.40
C ILE A 5 4.88 0.01 55.06
N LEU A 6 5.31 0.59 53.92
CA LEU A 6 6.58 1.33 53.64
C LEU A 6 6.88 1.26 52.12
N LYS A 7 7.28 2.29 51.39
CA LYS A 7 7.42 3.73 51.58
C LYS A 7 7.59 4.29 50.16
N PHE A 8 6.78 5.27 49.80
CA PHE A 8 7.09 6.19 48.71
C PHE A 8 8.39 6.91 49.08
N LEU A 9 9.46 6.73 48.30
CA LEU A 9 10.64 7.56 48.40
C LEU A 9 10.72 8.43 47.15
N PHE A 10 10.10 9.60 47.27
CA PHE A 10 10.53 10.80 46.55
C PHE A 10 11.94 11.14 47.04
N LEU A 11 12.94 11.02 46.17
CA LEU A 11 14.18 11.77 46.29
C LEU A 11 14.44 12.49 44.99
N ILE A 12 14.15 13.77 45.06
CA ILE A 12 14.51 14.84 44.15
C ILE A 12 16.04 14.95 44.21
N LEU A 13 16.73 14.99 43.06
CA LEU A 13 17.87 15.90 42.94
C LEU A 13 18.05 16.37 41.48
N PRO A 14 18.10 17.70 41.27
CA PRO A 14 18.27 18.34 39.97
C PRO A 14 19.77 18.50 39.64
N SER A 15 20.05 19.11 38.47
CA SER A 15 21.36 19.46 37.88
C SER A 15 21.84 18.35 36.92
N ILE A 16 22.09 18.61 35.64
CA ILE A 16 22.92 19.68 35.11
C ILE A 16 22.42 20.07 33.70
N LEU A 17 22.07 21.35 33.54
CA LEU A 17 22.18 22.06 32.26
C LEU A 17 23.67 22.15 31.90
N ILE A 18 24.11 21.53 30.81
CA ILE A 18 25.27 22.00 30.06
C ILE A 18 24.77 22.42 28.68
N LEU A 19 24.85 23.73 28.48
CA LEU A 19 24.85 24.40 27.19
C LEU A 19 25.97 23.82 26.31
N ALA A 20 25.60 23.29 25.15
CA ALA A 20 26.48 23.30 23.99
C ALA A 20 25.70 23.95 22.84
N PRO A 21 25.79 25.27 22.65
CA PRO A 21 25.48 25.85 21.36
C PRO A 21 26.66 25.52 20.42
N GLU A 22 26.34 25.34 19.13
CA GLU A 22 27.30 25.45 18.02
C GLU A 22 28.32 24.31 17.86
N VAL A 23 27.93 23.18 17.26
CA VAL A 23 28.60 22.67 16.04
C VAL A 23 27.64 21.75 15.25
N LEU A 24 26.57 22.29 14.68
CA LEU A 24 25.92 21.69 13.51
C LEU A 24 25.89 22.75 12.42
N GLY A 25 27.09 23.10 11.94
CA GLY A 25 27.24 23.68 10.63
C GLY A 25 26.81 22.65 9.59
N LEU A 26 25.50 22.52 9.37
CA LEU A 26 25.03 22.06 8.07
C LEU A 26 25.61 23.06 7.06
N PRO A 27 26.25 22.60 5.97
CA PRO A 27 26.61 23.50 4.89
C PRO A 27 25.32 24.08 4.30
N THR A 28 24.96 25.30 4.70
CA THR A 28 23.86 26.10 4.12
C THR A 28 24.29 26.73 2.80
N ASN A 29 24.88 25.93 1.92
CA ASN A 29 25.16 26.32 0.54
C ASN A 29 25.28 25.07 -0.34
N LEU A 30 24.22 24.28 -0.40
CA LEU A 30 23.89 23.65 -1.67
C LEU A 30 23.27 24.75 -2.52
N ASN A 31 24.11 25.41 -3.33
CA ASN A 31 23.66 26.07 -4.53
C ASN A 31 23.11 24.98 -5.45
N VAL A 32 21.89 24.53 -5.16
CA VAL A 32 21.12 23.67 -6.04
C VAL A 32 20.68 24.60 -7.16
N ASN A 33 21.56 24.76 -8.14
CA ASN A 33 21.14 25.12 -9.46
C ASN A 33 20.15 24.03 -9.87
N ALA A 34 18.86 24.30 -9.63
CA ALA A 34 17.78 23.34 -9.69
C ALA A 34 17.52 23.02 -11.16
N ASN A 35 18.41 22.23 -11.75
CA ASN A 35 18.01 21.40 -12.87
C ASN A 35 17.01 20.40 -12.29
N PRO A 36 15.73 20.44 -12.70
CA PRO A 36 14.74 19.51 -12.18
C PRO A 36 15.25 18.09 -12.47
N ASN A 37 15.60 17.35 -11.42
CA ASN A 37 15.94 15.95 -11.57
C ASN A 37 14.61 15.20 -11.77
N PRO A 38 14.29 14.73 -12.98
CA PRO A 38 12.96 14.18 -13.27
C PRO A 38 12.67 12.93 -12.44
N ALA A 39 13.72 12.21 -12.03
CA ALA A 39 13.57 11.05 -11.15
C ALA A 39 13.17 11.47 -9.72
N LEU A 40 13.67 12.60 -9.23
CA LEU A 40 13.30 13.12 -7.91
C LEU A 40 11.87 13.66 -7.91
N GLU A 41 11.47 14.35 -8.97
CA GLU A 41 10.09 14.84 -9.12
C GLU A 41 9.08 13.71 -9.26
N ALA A 42 9.38 12.68 -10.06
CA ALA A 42 8.55 11.49 -10.18
C ALA A 42 8.38 10.76 -8.83
N ARG A 43 9.46 10.67 -8.04
CA ARG A 43 9.39 10.09 -6.68
C ARG A 43 8.51 10.93 -5.75
N ASN A 44 8.70 12.25 -5.72
CA ASN A 44 7.88 13.15 -4.89
C ASN A 44 6.39 13.12 -5.30
N ALA A 45 6.10 12.97 -6.60
CA ALA A 45 4.73 12.86 -7.09
C ALA A 45 4.07 11.53 -6.67
N LEU A 46 4.85 10.45 -6.59
CA LEU A 46 4.37 9.16 -6.06
C LEU A 46 4.15 9.20 -4.56
N GLU A 47 5.04 9.88 -3.81
CA GLU A 47 4.86 10.09 -2.37
C GLU A 47 3.63 10.95 -2.04
N LYS A 48 3.26 11.90 -2.91
CA LYS A 48 2.06 12.73 -2.74
C LYS A 48 0.74 12.05 -3.13
N ARG A 49 0.78 10.91 -3.81
CA ARG A 49 -0.45 10.25 -4.30
C ARG A 49 -1.17 9.55 -3.15
N ASP A 50 -2.49 9.70 -3.09
CA ASP A 50 -3.32 8.83 -2.26
C ASP A 50 -3.12 7.37 -2.67
N PRO A 51 -2.71 6.48 -1.75
CA PRO A 51 -2.37 5.11 -2.11
C PRO A 51 -3.59 4.30 -2.55
N PHE A 52 -4.80 4.82 -2.40
CA PHE A 52 -6.05 4.14 -2.73
C PHE A 52 -6.88 4.91 -3.75
N ASN A 53 -7.65 4.17 -4.52
CA ASN A 53 -8.67 4.69 -5.41
C ASN A 53 -9.84 3.70 -5.47
N CYS A 54 -11.07 4.11 -5.15
CA CYS A 54 -12.24 3.23 -5.21
C CYS A 54 -12.98 3.24 -6.56
N LEU A 55 -12.32 3.69 -7.62
CA LEU A 55 -12.84 3.64 -8.99
C LEU A 55 -12.69 2.23 -9.60
N GLY A 56 -13.51 1.97 -10.61
CA GLY A 56 -13.53 0.73 -11.37
C GLY A 56 -14.52 0.82 -12.53
N SER A 57 -14.94 -0.33 -13.05
CA SER A 57 -16.04 -0.44 -14.00
C SER A 57 -17.34 0.14 -13.43
N GLY A 58 -18.24 0.64 -14.28
CA GLY A 58 -19.61 1.00 -13.88
C GLY A 58 -20.38 -0.18 -13.28
N GLU A 59 -19.97 -1.40 -13.59
CA GLU A 59 -20.56 -2.65 -13.09
C GLU A 59 -20.01 -3.09 -11.74
N CYS A 60 -19.16 -2.29 -11.09
CA CYS A 60 -18.56 -2.65 -9.80
C CYS A 60 -19.58 -2.89 -8.69
N ASN A 61 -20.77 -2.30 -8.77
CA ASN A 61 -21.86 -2.59 -7.84
C ASN A 61 -22.35 -4.05 -7.89
N HIS A 62 -22.05 -4.79 -8.96
CA HIS A 62 -22.35 -6.21 -9.11
C HIS A 62 -21.22 -7.13 -8.64
N VAL A 63 -20.09 -6.60 -8.20
CA VAL A 63 -18.97 -7.40 -7.71
C VAL A 63 -19.13 -7.74 -6.24
N GLU A 64 -19.05 -9.02 -5.91
CA GLU A 64 -19.03 -9.49 -4.53
C GLU A 64 -17.61 -9.44 -3.96
N GLN A 65 -17.44 -8.86 -2.76
CA GLN A 65 -16.14 -8.86 -2.09
C GLN A 65 -15.57 -10.27 -1.90
N GLU A 66 -16.42 -11.26 -1.63
CA GLU A 66 -16.00 -12.66 -1.51
C GLU A 66 -15.46 -13.23 -2.82
N ALA A 67 -16.03 -12.86 -3.97
CA ALA A 67 -15.46 -13.21 -5.26
C ALA A 67 -14.07 -12.58 -5.44
N CYS A 68 -13.88 -11.34 -5.01
CA CYS A 68 -12.57 -10.70 -5.03
C CYS A 68 -11.55 -11.37 -4.13
N ARG A 69 -11.94 -11.75 -2.91
CA ARG A 69 -11.08 -12.50 -1.98
C ARG A 69 -10.65 -13.83 -2.58
N ARG A 70 -11.57 -14.57 -3.21
CA ARG A 70 -11.24 -15.81 -3.94
C ARG A 70 -10.28 -15.57 -5.11
N ALA A 71 -10.50 -14.51 -5.90
CA ALA A 71 -9.59 -14.15 -6.99
C ALA A 71 -8.19 -13.76 -6.47
N ALA A 72 -8.11 -13.01 -5.37
CA ALA A 72 -6.85 -12.67 -4.72
C ALA A 72 -6.11 -13.91 -4.17
N ALA A 73 -6.85 -14.88 -3.63
CA ALA A 73 -6.28 -16.12 -3.10
C ALA A 73 -5.55 -16.96 -4.16
N MET A 74 -5.83 -16.75 -5.45
CA MET A 74 -5.16 -17.46 -6.56
C MET A 74 -3.71 -17.01 -6.79
N PHE A 75 -3.31 -15.84 -6.28
CA PHE A 75 -1.89 -15.51 -6.22
C PHE A 75 -1.18 -16.50 -5.28
N ASN A 76 -0.01 -17.02 -5.65
CA ASN A 76 0.77 -17.90 -4.79
C ASN A 76 1.78 -17.08 -4.00
N ASP A 77 1.76 -17.19 -2.67
CA ASP A 77 2.55 -16.34 -1.77
C ASP A 77 4.05 -16.39 -2.06
N ASN A 78 4.54 -17.56 -2.45
CA ASN A 78 5.96 -17.83 -2.70
C ASN A 78 6.36 -17.61 -4.16
N THR A 79 5.42 -17.19 -5.03
CA THR A 79 5.71 -16.90 -6.44
C THR A 79 6.05 -15.43 -6.61
N MET A 80 7.17 -15.17 -7.28
CA MET A 80 7.51 -13.84 -7.78
C MET A 80 6.90 -13.64 -9.16
N TYR A 81 6.08 -12.61 -9.30
CA TYR A 81 5.49 -12.21 -10.57
C TYR A 81 6.37 -11.11 -11.18
N TYR A 82 6.61 -11.15 -12.49
CA TYR A 82 7.47 -10.20 -13.24
C TYR A 82 6.77 -9.59 -14.46
N LYS A 83 5.45 -9.71 -14.51
CA LYS A 83 4.59 -9.15 -15.55
C LYS A 83 3.18 -9.04 -15.02
N GLU A 84 2.35 -8.31 -15.76
CA GLU A 84 0.93 -8.26 -15.50
C GLU A 84 0.36 -9.66 -15.25
N THR A 85 -0.33 -9.80 -14.12
CA THR A 85 -0.93 -11.06 -13.70
C THR A 85 -2.35 -10.80 -13.24
N ARG A 86 -3.26 -11.64 -13.71
CA ARG A 86 -4.70 -11.50 -13.54
C ARG A 86 -5.27 -12.81 -13.04
N PHE A 87 -6.20 -12.72 -12.10
CA PHE A 87 -7.02 -13.84 -11.67
C PHE A 87 -8.46 -13.36 -11.51
N ALA A 88 -9.41 -14.26 -11.76
CA ALA A 88 -10.81 -13.91 -11.64
C ALA A 88 -11.63 -15.03 -10.99
N SER A 89 -12.59 -14.66 -10.16
CA SER A 89 -13.53 -15.58 -9.53
C SER A 89 -14.96 -15.08 -9.74
N SER A 90 -15.87 -16.01 -10.03
CA SER A 90 -17.27 -15.68 -10.27
C SER A 90 -17.96 -15.20 -8.99
N ASN A 91 -18.90 -14.28 -9.17
CA ASN A 91 -19.88 -13.94 -8.15
C ASN A 91 -20.75 -15.17 -7.84
N THR A 92 -21.13 -15.31 -6.58
CA THR A 92 -21.88 -16.46 -6.07
C THR A 92 -23.39 -16.22 -6.04
N ASN A 93 -23.83 -15.00 -5.69
CA ASN A 93 -25.26 -14.69 -5.54
C ASN A 93 -25.91 -14.29 -6.86
N THR A 94 -25.18 -13.58 -7.73
CA THR A 94 -25.74 -13.13 -9.00
C THR A 94 -25.63 -14.20 -10.09
N GLY A 95 -24.67 -15.14 -9.99
CA GLY A 95 -24.36 -16.14 -11.01
C GLY A 95 -23.72 -15.59 -12.29
N TRP A 96 -23.57 -14.28 -12.39
CA TRP A 96 -23.11 -13.55 -13.58
C TRP A 96 -22.04 -12.54 -13.18
N GLY A 97 -21.04 -12.38 -14.04
CA GLY A 97 -19.88 -11.54 -13.75
C GLY A 97 -18.90 -12.17 -12.75
N LYS A 98 -17.70 -11.60 -12.72
CA LYS A 98 -16.56 -12.04 -11.92
C LYS A 98 -15.92 -10.84 -11.25
N CYS A 99 -15.33 -11.06 -10.09
CA CYS A 99 -14.29 -10.15 -9.63
C CYS A 99 -12.97 -10.51 -10.29
N LEU A 100 -12.31 -9.51 -10.84
CA LEU A 100 -10.98 -9.56 -11.41
C LEU A 100 -9.98 -8.93 -10.43
N ALA A 101 -9.03 -9.73 -9.97
CA ALA A 101 -7.88 -9.31 -9.17
C ALA A 101 -6.65 -9.20 -10.07
N MET A 102 -5.97 -8.06 -10.04
CA MET A 102 -4.85 -7.79 -10.95
C MET A 102 -3.68 -7.18 -10.21
N TRP A 103 -2.47 -7.58 -10.58
CA TRP A 103 -1.26 -6.82 -10.34
C TRP A 103 -0.75 -6.25 -11.67
N THR A 104 -0.60 -4.93 -11.72
CA THR A 104 -0.18 -4.22 -12.94
C THR A 104 0.76 -3.07 -12.63
N CYS A 105 1.67 -2.78 -13.56
CA CYS A 105 2.47 -1.56 -13.60
C CYS A 105 2.22 -0.87 -14.94
N SER A 106 2.05 0.45 -14.94
CA SER A 106 1.83 1.21 -16.18
C SER A 106 3.11 1.31 -17.04
N ASN A 107 4.29 1.22 -16.42
CA ASN A 107 5.56 1.08 -17.10
C ASN A 107 6.05 -0.37 -17.01
N LYS A 108 6.42 -0.96 -18.16
CA LYS A 108 6.96 -2.33 -18.21
C LYS A 108 8.27 -2.49 -17.44
N ALA A 109 9.09 -1.45 -17.38
CA ALA A 109 10.37 -1.50 -16.67
C ALA A 109 10.20 -1.73 -15.16
N ASP A 110 9.08 -1.27 -14.58
CA ASP A 110 8.84 -1.38 -13.13
C ASP A 110 8.57 -2.82 -12.67
N TYR A 111 8.28 -3.74 -13.61
CA TYR A 111 8.19 -5.16 -13.31
C TYR A 111 9.53 -5.83 -13.02
N ALA A 112 10.66 -5.19 -13.33
CA ALA A 112 11.99 -5.80 -13.21
C ALA A 112 12.32 -6.26 -11.77
N ALA A 113 11.83 -5.55 -10.76
CA ALA A 113 12.01 -5.93 -9.35
C ALA A 113 11.12 -7.13 -8.95
N GLY A 114 10.08 -7.42 -9.72
CA GLY A 114 9.05 -8.40 -9.39
C GLY A 114 8.20 -8.02 -8.18
N MET A 115 7.14 -8.79 -7.96
CA MET A 115 6.31 -8.68 -6.76
C MET A 115 5.92 -10.08 -6.27
N SER A 116 6.07 -10.36 -4.98
CA SER A 116 5.63 -11.62 -4.40
C SER A 116 4.10 -11.70 -4.37
N GLY A 117 3.54 -12.90 -4.54
CA GLY A 117 2.10 -13.10 -4.40
C GLY A 117 1.59 -12.68 -3.01
N TRP A 118 2.43 -12.84 -1.97
CA TRP A 118 2.10 -12.37 -0.63
C TRP A 118 1.88 -10.85 -0.58
N ASN A 119 2.81 -10.07 -1.14
CA ASN A 119 2.68 -8.60 -1.21
C ASN A 119 1.48 -8.18 -2.07
N ILE A 120 1.20 -8.90 -3.16
CA ILE A 120 0.03 -8.66 -4.01
C ILE A 120 -1.26 -8.84 -3.22
N LYS A 121 -1.42 -9.98 -2.53
CA LYS A 121 -2.60 -10.25 -1.68
C LYS A 121 -2.75 -9.22 -0.58
N TRP A 122 -1.67 -8.91 0.11
CA TRP A 122 -1.66 -7.90 1.16
C TRP A 122 -2.14 -6.54 0.63
N GLY A 123 -1.65 -6.11 -0.53
CA GLY A 123 -2.11 -4.87 -1.17
C GLY A 123 -3.58 -4.91 -1.58
N LEU A 124 -4.06 -6.06 -2.10
CA LEU A 124 -5.45 -6.25 -2.50
C LEU A 124 -6.39 -6.16 -1.30
N GLU A 125 -6.05 -6.78 -0.16
CA GLU A 125 -6.88 -6.71 1.06
C GLU A 125 -7.02 -5.28 1.60
N ARG A 126 -5.97 -4.48 1.48
CA ARG A 126 -5.97 -3.07 1.94
C ARG A 126 -6.97 -2.20 1.20
N ILE A 127 -7.34 -2.53 -0.04
CA ILE A 127 -8.37 -1.81 -0.80
C ILE A 127 -9.66 -1.71 0.01
N TYR A 128 -10.04 -2.79 0.70
CA TYR A 128 -11.23 -2.83 1.53
C TYR A 128 -10.96 -2.36 2.96
N MET A 129 -9.92 -2.87 3.60
CA MET A 129 -9.69 -2.64 5.03
C MET A 129 -9.24 -1.22 5.36
N VAL A 130 -8.44 -0.60 4.47
CA VAL A 130 -7.83 0.71 4.71
C VAL A 130 -8.36 1.75 3.74
N GLY A 131 -8.49 1.38 2.46
CA GLY A 131 -9.05 2.25 1.42
C GLY A 131 -10.56 2.47 1.54
N GLY A 132 -11.27 1.63 2.31
CA GLY A 132 -12.72 1.75 2.52
C GLY A 132 -13.54 1.51 1.26
N CYS A 133 -12.97 0.92 0.22
CA CYS A 133 -13.68 0.65 -1.02
C CYS A 133 -14.71 -0.47 -0.80
N LYS A 134 -15.90 -0.32 -1.38
CA LYS A 134 -16.98 -1.31 -1.17
C LYS A 134 -16.83 -2.55 -2.04
N ASN A 135 -16.56 -2.38 -3.34
CA ASN A 135 -16.64 -3.49 -4.29
C ASN A 135 -15.42 -3.58 -5.22
N CYS A 136 -14.94 -2.43 -5.71
CA CYS A 136 -13.78 -2.33 -6.57
C CYS A 136 -12.86 -1.24 -6.08
N GLY A 137 -11.62 -1.30 -6.53
CA GLY A 137 -10.67 -0.24 -6.28
C GLY A 137 -9.26 -0.68 -6.64
N SER A 138 -8.32 0.22 -6.37
CA SER A 138 -6.90 0.01 -6.59
C SER A 138 -6.13 0.44 -5.36
N TYR A 139 -5.01 -0.26 -5.13
CA TYR A 139 -3.97 0.13 -4.20
C TYR A 139 -2.67 0.32 -4.96
N TYR A 140 -2.09 1.51 -4.87
CA TYR A 140 -0.84 1.87 -5.52
C TYR A 140 0.35 1.52 -4.62
N PHE A 141 1.32 0.84 -5.21
CA PHE A 141 2.62 0.58 -4.60
C PHE A 141 3.60 1.69 -5.01
N TYR A 142 4.90 1.38 -4.92
CA TYR A 142 5.96 2.19 -5.50
C TYR A 142 5.86 2.26 -7.03
N ALA A 143 6.53 3.26 -7.59
CA ALA A 143 6.61 3.50 -9.03
C ALA A 143 5.22 3.52 -9.69
N SER A 144 5.06 2.92 -10.87
CA SER A 144 3.78 2.87 -11.57
C SER A 144 2.91 1.65 -11.23
N CYS A 145 3.32 0.86 -10.24
CA CYS A 145 2.69 -0.41 -9.91
C CYS A 145 1.48 -0.26 -8.99
N ARG A 146 0.46 -1.09 -9.21
CA ARG A 146 -0.75 -1.17 -8.41
C ARG A 146 -1.33 -2.57 -8.41
N VAL A 147 -2.15 -2.84 -7.43
CA VAL A 147 -3.14 -3.93 -7.49
C VAL A 147 -4.54 -3.37 -7.66
N THR A 148 -5.44 -4.16 -8.22
CA THR A 148 -6.80 -3.71 -8.55
C THR A 148 -7.80 -4.84 -8.39
N PHE A 149 -8.94 -4.52 -7.78
CA PHE A 149 -10.18 -5.27 -7.93
C PHE A 149 -11.10 -4.55 -8.90
N ASN A 150 -11.62 -5.27 -9.90
CA ASN A 150 -12.55 -4.72 -10.87
C ASN A 150 -13.62 -5.76 -11.27
N TYR A 151 -14.72 -5.30 -11.87
CA TYR A 151 -15.69 -6.18 -12.52
C TYR A 151 -15.14 -6.72 -13.84
N CYS A 152 -15.44 -7.98 -14.15
CA CYS A 152 -15.22 -8.54 -15.47
C CYS A 152 -16.26 -9.62 -15.81
N ILE A 153 -16.68 -9.70 -17.07
CA ILE A 153 -17.65 -10.70 -17.54
C ILE A 153 -17.05 -11.70 -18.53
N THR A 154 -16.21 -11.25 -19.45
CA THR A 154 -15.55 -12.08 -20.47
C THR A 154 -14.06 -11.78 -20.53
N LYS A 155 -13.24 -12.82 -20.77
CA LYS A 155 -11.76 -12.72 -20.92
C LYS A 155 -11.05 -11.98 -19.78
N CYS A 156 -11.30 -12.41 -18.55
CA CYS A 156 -10.81 -11.73 -17.35
C CYS A 156 -9.37 -12.07 -16.97
N ALA A 157 -8.95 -13.31 -17.23
CA ALA A 157 -7.63 -13.86 -16.92
C ALA A 157 -7.31 -14.95 -17.94
#